data_AF-A0A1Q4F147-F1
#
_entry.id   AF-A0A1Q4F147-F1
#
_cell.length_a   1.000
_cell.length_b   1.000
_cell.length_c   1.000
_cell.angle_alpha   90.00
_cell.angle_beta   90.00
_cell.angle_gamma   90.00
#
_symmetry.space_group_name_H-M   'P 1'
#
loop_
_entity.id
_entity.type
_entity.pdbx_description
1 polymer ?
#
loop_
_entity_poly.entity_id
_entity_poly.type
_entity_poly.pdbx_seq_one_letter_code
_entity_poly.pdbx_strand_id
1 'polypeptide(L)'
;MAKYSKKSQDKVEKTMHELKHGKLKSGSGRKVTSRKQAIAIGLSEARKEGAKVPAKKSASKKSAPRKSATKKSASKKSVPGKSASKKSASKKKSPARKSMRKKSS
;
A
#
# COMPACT_ATOMS: atom_id res chain seq x y z
N MET A 1 -36.62 -8.18 0.76
CA MET A 1 -35.27 -8.71 0.47
C MET A 1 -34.26 -8.10 1.44
N ALA A 2 -33.49 -8.91 2.17
CA ALA A 2 -32.48 -8.37 3.10
C ALA A 2 -31.41 -7.57 2.34
N LYS A 3 -30.97 -6.45 2.95
CA LYS A 3 -29.99 -5.53 2.33
C LYS A 3 -28.58 -6.12 2.28
N TYR A 4 -28.29 -7.07 3.17
CA TYR A 4 -27.05 -7.83 3.25
C TYR A 4 -27.37 -9.33 3.17
N SER A 5 -26.47 -10.12 2.60
CA SER A 5 -26.58 -11.58 2.57
C SER A 5 -26.05 -12.22 3.85
N LYS A 6 -26.50 -13.43 4.20
CA LYS A 6 -26.02 -14.17 5.38
C LYS A 6 -24.50 -14.37 5.35
N LYS A 7 -23.96 -14.76 4.19
CA LYS A 7 -22.50 -14.84 3.95
C LYS A 7 -21.74 -13.56 4.32
N SER A 8 -22.33 -12.39 4.03
CA SER A 8 -21.70 -11.11 4.40
C SER A 8 -21.76 -10.82 5.89
N GLN A 9 -22.80 -11.27 6.59
CA GLN A 9 -22.89 -11.18 8.05
C GLN A 9 -21.86 -12.10 8.71
N ASP A 10 -21.75 -13.35 8.25
CA ASP A 10 -20.81 -14.34 8.78
C ASP A 10 -19.35 -13.86 8.65
N LYS A 11 -19.01 -13.18 7.54
CA LYS A 11 -17.67 -12.59 7.32
C LYS A 11 -17.37 -11.44 8.26
N VAL A 12 -18.36 -10.58 8.51
CA VAL A 12 -18.23 -9.48 9.47
C VAL A 12 -18.10 -10.04 10.90
N GLU A 13 -18.83 -11.10 11.23
CA GLU A 13 -18.74 -11.76 12.53
C GLU A 13 -17.35 -12.35 12.76
N LYS A 14 -16.80 -13.09 11.79
CA LYS A 14 -15.44 -13.65 11.86
C LYS A 14 -14.37 -12.57 12.04
N THR A 15 -14.41 -11.53 11.22
CA THR A 15 -13.46 -10.40 11.34
C THR A 15 -13.62 -9.66 12.69
N MET A 16 -14.83 -9.58 13.23
CA MET A 16 -15.07 -9.03 14.57
C MET A 16 -14.53 -9.93 15.68
N HIS A 17 -14.59 -11.25 15.53
CA HIS A 17 -13.93 -12.19 16.45
C HIS A 17 -12.41 -12.00 16.44
N GLU A 18 -11.80 -11.93 15.26
CA GLU A 18 -10.36 -11.68 15.13
C GLU A 18 -9.94 -10.32 15.72
N LEU A 19 -10.79 -9.30 15.58
CA LEU A 19 -10.59 -8.00 16.23
C LEU A 19 -10.60 -8.14 17.76
N LYS A 20 -11.59 -8.84 18.33
CA LYS A 20 -11.69 -9.08 19.78
C LYS A 20 -10.47 -9.82 20.32
N HIS A 21 -9.90 -10.73 19.52
CA HIS A 21 -8.67 -11.45 19.86
C HIS A 21 -7.39 -10.64 19.58
N GLY A 22 -7.47 -9.42 19.03
CA GLY A 22 -6.31 -8.59 18.70
C GLY A 22 -5.43 -9.14 17.56
N LYS A 23 -5.99 -10.03 16.74
CA LYS A 23 -5.30 -10.73 15.64
C LYS A 23 -5.51 -10.05 14.29
N LEU A 24 -6.59 -9.29 14.13
CA LEU A 24 -6.95 -8.64 12.87
C LEU A 24 -5.88 -7.62 12.43
N LYS A 25 -5.41 -7.74 11.19
CA LYS A 25 -4.45 -6.81 10.56
C LYS A 25 -5.04 -6.18 9.30
N SER A 26 -4.63 -4.94 9.03
CA SER A 26 -4.92 -4.26 7.77
C SER A 26 -4.02 -4.78 6.66
N GLY A 27 -4.34 -4.42 5.40
CA GLY A 27 -3.46 -4.68 4.26
C GLY A 27 -2.09 -3.99 4.34
N SER A 28 -1.90 -3.04 5.27
CA SER A 28 -0.59 -2.42 5.58
C SER A 28 0.17 -3.12 6.71
N GLY A 29 -0.32 -4.26 7.22
CA GLY A 29 0.32 -5.03 8.28
C GLY A 29 0.11 -4.50 9.70
N ARG A 30 -0.50 -3.32 9.85
CA ARG A 30 -0.84 -2.73 11.16
C ARG A 30 -2.02 -3.49 11.78
N LYS A 31 -2.01 -3.62 13.11
CA LYS A 31 -3.16 -4.17 13.84
C LYS A 31 -4.36 -3.21 13.72
N VAL A 32 -5.54 -3.79 13.53
CA VAL A 32 -6.79 -3.03 13.50
C VAL A 32 -7.22 -2.77 14.94
N THR A 33 -7.45 -1.50 15.26
CA THR A 33 -7.90 -1.07 16.59
C THR A 33 -9.36 -0.62 16.59
N SER A 34 -9.89 -0.23 15.42
CA SER A 34 -11.24 0.31 15.31
C SER A 34 -12.24 -0.72 14.81
N ARG A 35 -13.37 -0.83 15.52
CA ARG A 35 -14.53 -1.66 15.11
C ARG A 35 -15.08 -1.28 13.73
N LYS A 36 -15.15 0.02 13.43
CA LYS A 36 -15.58 0.53 12.11
C LYS A 36 -14.68 0.01 10.99
N GLN A 37 -13.36 -0.04 11.25
CA GLN A 37 -12.38 -0.54 10.30
C GLN A 37 -12.51 -2.05 10.10
N ALA A 38 -12.71 -2.82 11.18
CA ALA A 38 -12.95 -4.26 11.07
C ALA A 38 -14.20 -4.58 10.23
N ILE A 39 -15.31 -3.88 10.47
CA ILE A 39 -16.53 -4.02 9.66
C ILE A 39 -16.25 -3.69 8.19
N ALA A 40 -15.46 -2.64 7.92
CA ALA A 40 -15.09 -2.28 6.55
C ALA A 40 -14.23 -3.36 5.86
N ILE A 41 -13.34 -4.03 6.61
CA ILE A 41 -12.55 -5.15 6.12
C ILE A 41 -13.47 -6.34 5.81
N GLY A 42 -14.30 -6.76 6.77
CA GLY A 42 -15.24 -7.87 6.58
C GLY A 42 -16.23 -7.65 5.44
N LEU A 43 -16.76 -6.43 5.28
CA LEU A 43 -17.63 -6.10 4.14
C LEU A 43 -16.86 -6.08 2.80
N SER A 44 -15.57 -5.74 2.80
CA SER A 44 -14.75 -5.76 1.58
C SER A 44 -14.38 -7.19 1.17
N GLU A 45 -14.11 -8.06 2.13
CA GLU A 45 -13.90 -9.50 1.90
C GLU A 45 -15.16 -10.18 1.40
N ALA A 46 -16.30 -9.92 2.05
CA ALA A 46 -17.59 -10.43 1.62
C ALA A 46 -17.90 -10.06 0.16
N ARG A 47 -17.58 -8.82 -0.27
CA ARG A 47 -17.74 -8.40 -1.67
C ARG A 47 -16.82 -9.16 -2.62
N LYS A 48 -15.56 -9.40 -2.24
CA LYS A 48 -14.61 -10.17 -3.06
C LYS A 48 -15.10 -11.61 -3.27
N GLU A 49 -15.80 -12.17 -2.30
CA GLU A 49 -16.40 -13.50 -2.35
C GLU A 49 -17.76 -13.55 -3.06
N GLY A 50 -18.20 -12.43 -3.65
CA GLY A 50 -19.48 -12.36 -4.37
C GLY A 50 -20.71 -12.31 -3.47
N ALA A 51 -20.55 -12.08 -2.17
CA ALA A 51 -21.69 -11.90 -1.28
C ALA A 51 -22.42 -10.59 -1.58
N LYS A 52 -23.76 -10.60 -1.44
CA LYS A 52 -24.58 -9.41 -1.64
C LYS A 52 -24.31 -8.38 -0.54
N VAL A 53 -23.63 -7.29 -0.90
CA VAL A 53 -23.34 -6.15 -0.04
C VAL A 53 -23.70 -4.87 -0.80
N PRO A 54 -24.47 -3.95 -0.19
CA PRO A 54 -24.81 -2.67 -0.81
C PRO A 54 -23.55 -1.91 -1.20
N ALA A 55 -23.56 -1.30 -2.40
CA ALA A 55 -22.54 -0.36 -2.79
C ALA A 55 -22.54 0.83 -1.82
N LYS A 56 -21.34 1.36 -1.52
CA LYS A 56 -21.26 2.65 -0.84
C LYS A 56 -21.87 3.67 -1.80
N LYS A 57 -22.85 4.47 -1.35
CA LYS A 57 -23.28 5.64 -2.12
C LYS A 57 -22.05 6.51 -2.34
N SER A 58 -21.60 6.61 -3.58
CA SER A 58 -20.59 7.58 -3.95
C SER A 58 -21.25 8.95 -3.77
N ALA A 59 -20.82 9.72 -2.77
CA ALA A 59 -20.84 11.17 -2.96
C ALA A 59 -20.09 11.41 -4.28
N SER A 60 -20.78 12.04 -5.22
CA SER A 60 -20.33 12.34 -6.58
C SER A 60 -18.80 12.40 -6.69
N LYS A 61 -18.23 11.48 -7.47
CA LYS A 61 -16.86 11.62 -7.96
C LYS A 61 -16.84 12.89 -8.81
N LYS A 62 -16.47 14.04 -8.23
CA LYS A 62 -15.79 15.08 -9.01
C LYS A 62 -14.43 14.51 -9.36
N SER A 63 -14.40 13.79 -10.48
CA SER A 63 -13.20 13.24 -11.09
C SER A 63 -12.30 14.39 -11.48
N ALA A 64 -11.31 14.72 -10.64
CA ALA A 64 -10.08 15.29 -11.17
C ALA A 64 -9.48 14.23 -12.11
N PRO A 65 -9.20 14.54 -13.39
CA PRO A 65 -8.66 13.55 -14.31
C PRO A 65 -7.28 13.12 -13.83
N ARG A 66 -7.19 11.91 -13.28
CA ARG A 66 -5.90 11.25 -13.10
C ARG A 66 -5.41 10.88 -14.49
N LYS A 67 -4.54 11.73 -15.03
CA LYS A 67 -3.75 11.47 -16.25
C LYS A 67 -3.06 10.11 -16.08
N SER A 68 -3.63 9.10 -16.72
CA SER A 68 -3.12 7.74 -16.73
C SER A 68 -1.81 7.73 -17.53
N ALA A 69 -0.67 7.71 -16.84
CA ALA A 69 0.58 7.33 -17.46
C ALA A 69 0.47 5.84 -17.83
N THR A 70 0.10 5.59 -19.06
CA THR A 70 0.14 4.30 -19.72
C THR A 70 1.58 3.82 -19.75
N LYS A 71 1.98 2.97 -18.79
CA LYS A 71 3.12 2.07 -18.99
C LYS A 71 2.71 1.03 -20.03
N LYS A 72 2.83 1.39 -21.30
CA LYS A 72 2.80 0.47 -22.43
C LYS A 72 4.22 -0.06 -22.64
N SER A 73 4.38 -1.34 -22.38
CA SER A 73 5.55 -2.15 -22.69
C SER A 73 5.87 -2.13 -24.20
N ALA A 74 7.13 -1.91 -24.57
CA ALA A 74 7.72 -2.48 -25.78
C ALA A 74 9.26 -2.45 -25.68
N SER A 75 9.84 -3.64 -25.67
CA SER A 75 11.26 -3.90 -25.89
C SER A 75 11.71 -3.35 -27.25
N LYS A 76 12.89 -2.71 -27.31
CA LYS A 76 13.89 -2.93 -28.37
C LYS A 76 15.24 -2.27 -28.03
N LYS A 77 16.26 -3.10 -28.18
CA LYS A 77 17.69 -2.93 -27.94
C LYS A 77 18.37 -2.42 -29.22
N SER A 78 19.26 -1.42 -29.11
CA SER A 78 20.44 -1.25 -30.00
C SER A 78 21.31 -0.04 -29.57
N VAL A 79 22.49 -0.32 -29.03
CA VAL A 79 23.68 0.56 -28.83
C VAL A 79 24.55 0.55 -30.11
N PRO A 80 25.46 1.53 -30.44
CA PRO A 80 26.62 1.96 -29.64
C PRO A 80 27.02 3.47 -29.74
N GLY A 81 27.96 3.89 -28.88
CA GLY A 81 28.22 5.29 -28.53
C GLY A 81 29.19 6.12 -29.37
N LYS A 82 29.48 7.35 -28.90
CA LYS A 82 30.55 8.28 -29.32
C LYS A 82 30.63 9.44 -28.30
N SER A 83 31.51 9.41 -27.31
CA SER A 83 32.90 9.92 -27.24
C SER A 83 33.08 11.45 -27.06
N ALA A 84 33.85 11.81 -26.01
CA ALA A 84 34.58 13.06 -25.74
C ALA A 84 33.76 14.33 -25.36
N SER A 85 34.07 15.06 -24.27
CA SER A 85 35.38 15.63 -23.97
C SER A 85 35.62 16.02 -22.48
N LYS A 86 36.87 15.77 -22.04
CA LYS A 86 37.78 16.60 -21.22
C LYS A 86 37.36 17.19 -19.85
N LYS A 87 37.83 16.53 -18.79
CA LYS A 87 38.83 17.00 -17.78
C LYS A 87 38.92 18.51 -17.48
N SER A 88 38.66 18.91 -16.22
CA SER A 88 39.63 19.62 -15.35
C SER A 88 39.12 19.72 -13.89
N ALA A 89 40.06 19.86 -12.97
CA ALA A 89 39.94 19.73 -11.51
C ALA A 89 39.17 20.89 -10.85
N SER A 90 38.52 20.70 -9.70
CA SER A 90 39.19 20.99 -8.44
C SER A 90 38.61 20.25 -7.23
N LYS A 91 39.54 19.89 -6.36
CA LYS A 91 39.41 19.27 -5.04
C LYS A 91 38.49 20.08 -4.10
N LYS A 92 37.70 19.37 -3.29
CA LYS A 92 38.03 19.24 -1.85
C LYS A 92 37.33 18.04 -1.21
N LYS A 93 38.17 17.07 -0.83
CA LYS A 93 37.86 15.96 0.07
C LYS A 93 37.56 16.49 1.48
N SER A 94 36.64 15.83 2.17
CA SER A 94 36.86 15.33 3.53
C SER A 94 36.11 13.99 3.70
N PRO A 95 36.78 12.87 4.04
CA PRO A 95 36.18 11.54 4.07
C PRO A 95 35.88 11.02 5.49
N ALA A 96 34.95 10.05 5.50
CA ALA A 96 34.99 8.80 6.27
C ALA A 96 34.71 8.76 7.78
N ARG A 97 33.65 8.01 8.09
CA ARG A 97 33.54 6.94 9.11
C ARG A 97 34.85 6.57 9.84
N LYS A 98 34.77 6.45 11.18
CA LYS A 98 35.42 5.40 12.01
C LYS A 98 34.83 5.44 13.42
N SER A 99 33.96 4.50 13.83
CA SER A 99 34.25 3.33 14.69
C SER A 99 35.24 3.55 15.85
N MET A 100 34.79 3.18 17.07
CA MET A 100 35.52 2.58 18.23
C MET A 100 35.65 3.40 19.54
N ARG A 101 35.09 2.78 20.61
CA ARG A 101 35.65 2.54 21.97
C ARG A 101 35.68 3.65 23.06
N LYS A 102 34.92 3.35 24.14
CA LYS A 102 35.34 3.08 25.55
C LYS A 102 35.87 4.22 26.47
N LYS A 103 35.21 4.34 27.64
CA LYS A 103 35.59 4.95 28.96
C LYS A 103 35.86 6.47 28.95
N SER A 104 35.55 7.27 29.98
CA SER A 104 35.28 7.06 31.41
C SER A 104 34.72 8.36 32.02
N SER A 105 33.84 8.26 33.02
CA SER A 105 33.91 8.96 34.31
C SER A 105 33.22 8.09 35.36
#